data_AF-A0A7S4C3J0-F1
#
_entry.id   AF-A0A7S4C3J0-F1
#
_cell.length_a   1.000
_cell.length_b   1.000
_cell.length_c   1.000
_cell.angle_alpha   90.00
_cell.angle_beta   90.00
_cell.angle_gamma   90.00
#
_symmetry.space_group_name_H-M   'P 1'
#
loop_
_entity.id
_entity.type
_entity.pdbx_description
1 polymer ?
#
loop_
_entity_poly.entity_id
_entity_poly.type
_entity_poly.pdbx_seq_one_letter_code
_entity_poly.pdbx_strand_id
1 'polypeptide(L)'
;RARSSDGMLDLLSSVHTAEEKVSVLRQLAMLTPRSIAMETQAEAVRRDARFADAMETLDLSTLPGQKVVDFAWAAAILRADTPRVDEIADSLESHAPSLPIVAAAEAVWALDVLFSRAASEQEACSKSAAASATQAHVLRARALRAPWRVHVGACSGAADCAAVRAELRDVLKRDVIESGSALPSAKQVVEARETAWLSEVGAPFRYSGKEMVGGVFTPSVGKLHAAVEASVGRSYDSVLVNVYPDGESAMRFHADPGQGEEWGYSTCVVSLGDTRLFTFRKTEAKAERCTVAVREGDVLEMYADCQQQWQHSVRKEAQPDHAVPRVSLVFKRTLQYEKQRLEDGERPDWNEALSR
;
A
#
# COMPACT_ATOMS: atom_id res chain seq x y z
N ARG A 1 22.03 -7.25 -35.44
CA ARG A 1 20.75 -6.53 -35.55
C ARG A 1 20.48 -5.68 -34.32
N ALA A 2 20.36 -6.25 -33.11
CA ALA A 2 20.04 -5.50 -31.87
C ALA A 2 21.09 -4.50 -31.31
N ARG A 3 22.22 -4.27 -32.00
CA ARG A 3 23.27 -3.33 -31.55
C ARG A 3 23.16 -1.94 -32.21
N SER A 4 22.22 -1.76 -33.14
CA SER A 4 21.94 -0.47 -33.80
C SER A 4 20.43 -0.25 -33.90
N SER A 5 20.01 1.01 -34.00
CA SER A 5 18.59 1.38 -34.09
C SER A 5 17.96 0.85 -35.38
N ASP A 6 18.66 0.94 -36.52
CA ASP A 6 18.16 0.41 -37.80
C ASP A 6 18.01 -1.12 -37.80
N GLY A 7 18.97 -1.84 -37.23
CA GLY A 7 18.88 -3.30 -37.13
C GLY A 7 17.77 -3.77 -36.19
N MET A 8 17.33 -2.90 -35.28
CA MET A 8 16.25 -3.16 -34.34
C MET A 8 14.89 -2.76 -34.91
N LEU A 9 14.83 -1.67 -35.68
CA LEU A 9 13.67 -1.30 -36.48
C LEU A 9 13.30 -2.40 -37.49
N ASP A 10 14.30 -2.99 -38.14
CA ASP A 10 14.13 -4.14 -39.04
C ASP A 10 13.50 -5.35 -38.30
N LEU A 11 13.99 -5.63 -37.09
CA LEU A 11 13.48 -6.72 -36.26
C LEU A 11 12.03 -6.46 -35.81
N LEU A 12 11.72 -5.25 -35.34
CA LEU A 12 10.36 -4.85 -34.94
C LEU A 12 9.41 -4.80 -36.13
N SER A 13 9.91 -4.46 -37.32
CA SER A 13 9.11 -4.44 -38.55
C SER A 13 8.76 -5.83 -39.05
N SER A 14 9.49 -6.86 -38.61
CA SER A 14 9.26 -8.27 -38.97
C SER A 14 8.16 -8.96 -38.17
N VAL A 15 7.62 -8.30 -37.14
CA VAL A 15 6.50 -8.78 -36.32
C VAL A 15 5.28 -7.87 -36.49
N HIS A 16 4.07 -8.42 -36.36
CA HIS A 16 2.85 -7.77 -36.81
C HIS A 16 2.00 -7.19 -35.68
N THR A 17 2.11 -7.73 -34.47
CA THR A 17 1.31 -7.30 -33.32
C THR A 17 2.12 -6.49 -32.30
N ALA A 18 1.46 -5.61 -31.54
CA ALA A 18 2.10 -4.90 -30.41
C ALA A 18 2.66 -5.89 -29.38
N GLU A 19 1.93 -6.96 -29.09
CA GLU A 19 2.36 -7.97 -28.13
C GLU A 19 3.67 -8.67 -28.53
N GLU A 20 3.80 -9.04 -29.81
CA GLU A 20 5.04 -9.64 -30.32
C GLU A 20 6.20 -8.64 -30.27
N LYS A 21 5.96 -7.38 -30.63
CA LYS A 21 6.95 -6.31 -30.54
C LYS A 21 7.42 -6.09 -29.11
N VAL A 22 6.48 -6.03 -28.16
CA VAL A 22 6.75 -5.93 -26.72
C VAL A 22 7.58 -7.14 -26.23
N SER A 23 7.23 -8.35 -26.64
CA SER A 23 7.98 -9.57 -26.31
C SER A 23 9.41 -9.53 -26.87
N VAL A 24 9.59 -9.07 -28.11
CA VAL A 24 10.91 -8.91 -28.73
C VAL A 24 11.75 -7.88 -27.96
N LEU A 25 11.18 -6.73 -27.61
CA LEU A 25 11.88 -5.71 -26.81
C LEU A 25 12.34 -6.25 -25.46
N ARG A 26 11.47 -7.00 -24.79
CA ARG A 26 11.78 -7.63 -23.50
C ARG A 26 12.95 -8.60 -23.61
N GLN A 27 12.91 -9.53 -24.56
CA GLN A 27 13.98 -10.49 -24.78
C GLN A 27 15.31 -9.81 -25.10
N LEU A 28 15.28 -8.78 -25.94
CA LEU A 28 16.48 -8.04 -26.32
C LEU A 28 17.13 -7.36 -25.13
N ALA A 29 16.34 -6.70 -24.27
CA ALA A 29 16.89 -6.02 -23.12
C ALA A 29 17.48 -6.95 -22.05
N MET A 30 16.95 -8.17 -21.93
CA MET A 30 17.56 -9.19 -21.08
C MET A 30 18.93 -9.66 -21.60
N LEU A 31 19.18 -9.54 -22.92
CA LEU A 31 20.38 -10.04 -23.59
C LEU A 31 21.49 -8.99 -23.80
N THR A 32 21.22 -7.71 -23.54
CA THR A 32 22.14 -6.60 -23.85
C THR A 32 22.54 -5.78 -22.61
N PRO A 33 23.82 -5.36 -22.47
CA PRO A 33 24.25 -4.55 -21.33
C PRO A 33 23.46 -3.24 -21.19
N ARG A 34 23.01 -2.93 -19.96
CA ARG A 34 22.02 -1.88 -19.62
C ARG A 34 22.33 -0.47 -20.16
N SER A 35 23.59 -0.09 -20.40
CA SER A 35 23.95 1.29 -20.74
C SER A 35 23.89 1.66 -22.22
N ILE A 36 23.96 0.68 -23.14
CA ILE A 36 23.96 0.93 -24.60
C ILE A 36 22.63 0.48 -25.24
N ALA A 37 21.93 -0.46 -24.64
CA ALA A 37 20.73 -1.06 -25.22
C ALA A 37 19.48 -0.21 -25.15
N MET A 38 19.23 0.45 -24.01
CA MET A 38 17.94 1.11 -23.76
C MET A 38 17.70 2.30 -24.69
N GLU A 39 18.70 3.15 -24.95
CA GLU A 39 18.51 4.32 -25.81
C GLU A 39 18.35 3.91 -27.28
N THR A 40 19.12 2.91 -27.74
CA THR A 40 18.99 2.36 -29.09
C THR A 40 17.65 1.65 -29.29
N GLN A 41 17.15 0.93 -28.28
CA GLN A 41 15.81 0.33 -28.26
C GLN A 41 14.74 1.42 -28.30
N ALA A 42 14.85 2.42 -27.44
CA ALA A 42 13.91 3.52 -27.39
C ALA A 42 13.82 4.26 -28.73
N GLU A 43 14.96 4.54 -29.37
CA GLU A 43 15.00 5.21 -30.68
C GLU A 43 14.40 4.35 -31.80
N ALA A 44 14.69 3.05 -31.83
CA ALA A 44 14.11 2.15 -32.83
C ALA A 44 12.58 2.07 -32.70
N VAL A 45 12.08 2.01 -31.47
CA VAL A 45 10.64 1.91 -31.21
C VAL A 45 9.95 3.26 -31.45
N ARG A 46 10.57 4.40 -31.09
CA ARG A 46 10.07 5.75 -31.44
C ARG A 46 9.92 5.94 -32.96
N ARG A 47 10.76 5.26 -33.75
CA ARG A 47 10.71 5.27 -35.22
C ARG A 47 9.68 4.29 -35.81
N ASP A 48 9.11 3.39 -35.01
CA ASP A 48 8.06 2.46 -35.45
C ASP A 48 6.67 3.03 -35.16
N ALA A 49 6.11 3.77 -36.12
CA ALA A 49 4.79 4.38 -36.00
C ALA A 49 3.67 3.37 -35.68
N ARG A 50 3.80 2.11 -36.12
CA ARG A 50 2.81 1.06 -35.83
C ARG A 50 2.89 0.59 -34.38
N PHE A 51 4.07 0.68 -33.76
CA PHE A 51 4.21 0.38 -32.34
C PHE A 51 3.59 1.48 -31.47
N ALA A 52 3.85 2.75 -31.78
CA ALA A 52 3.28 3.88 -31.05
C ALA A 52 1.74 3.87 -31.06
N ASP A 53 1.14 3.72 -32.25
CA ASP A 53 -0.32 3.63 -32.43
C ASP A 53 -0.92 2.44 -31.66
N ALA A 54 -0.24 1.30 -31.68
CA ALA A 54 -0.68 0.14 -30.93
C ALA A 54 -0.53 0.32 -29.40
N MET A 55 0.45 1.09 -28.92
CA MET A 55 0.57 1.43 -27.48
C MET A 55 -0.56 2.36 -27.03
N GLU A 56 -1.01 3.28 -27.88
CA GLU A 56 -2.11 4.20 -27.55
C GLU A 56 -3.46 3.50 -27.54
N THR A 57 -3.69 2.56 -28.46
CA THR A 57 -5.00 1.94 -28.68
C THR A 57 -5.24 0.62 -27.91
N LEU A 58 -4.22 0.07 -27.25
CA LEU A 58 -4.34 -1.22 -26.55
C LEU A 58 -5.24 -1.12 -25.30
N ASP A 59 -6.22 -2.01 -25.20
CA ASP A 59 -7.06 -2.12 -24.01
C ASP A 59 -6.41 -2.99 -22.93
N LEU A 60 -5.82 -2.34 -21.93
CA LEU A 60 -5.11 -2.98 -20.82
C LEU A 60 -6.02 -3.85 -19.93
N SER A 61 -7.34 -3.61 -19.93
CA SER A 61 -8.29 -4.35 -19.10
C SER A 61 -8.52 -5.78 -19.61
N THR A 62 -8.23 -6.02 -20.89
CA THR A 62 -8.42 -7.33 -21.55
C THR A 62 -7.17 -8.21 -21.51
N LEU A 63 -6.03 -7.64 -21.12
CA LEU A 63 -4.74 -8.31 -21.16
C LEU A 63 -4.53 -9.17 -19.91
N PRO A 64 -3.93 -10.37 -20.05
CA PRO A 64 -3.40 -11.10 -18.89
C PRO A 64 -2.32 -10.28 -18.18
N GLY A 65 -2.24 -10.40 -16.85
CA GLY A 65 -1.31 -9.60 -16.05
C GLY A 65 0.15 -9.61 -16.54
N GLN A 66 0.66 -10.74 -17.01
CA GLN A 66 2.04 -10.80 -17.55
C GLN A 66 2.23 -9.90 -18.79
N LYS A 67 1.21 -9.77 -19.64
CA LYS A 67 1.25 -8.89 -20.82
C LYS A 67 1.18 -7.42 -20.42
N VAL A 68 0.46 -7.10 -19.34
CA VAL A 68 0.46 -5.75 -18.75
C VAL A 68 1.85 -5.39 -18.20
N VAL A 69 2.55 -6.34 -17.56
CA VAL A 69 3.96 -6.15 -17.14
C VAL A 69 4.84 -5.86 -18.34
N ASP A 70 4.72 -6.64 -19.41
CA ASP A 70 5.54 -6.44 -20.60
C ASP A 70 5.28 -5.08 -21.26
N PHE A 71 4.01 -4.66 -21.28
CA PHE A 71 3.59 -3.35 -21.78
C PHE A 71 4.16 -2.21 -20.95
N ALA A 72 4.04 -2.27 -19.62
CA ALA A 72 4.62 -1.30 -18.71
C ALA A 72 6.14 -1.20 -18.90
N TRP A 73 6.79 -2.36 -19.08
CA TRP A 73 8.22 -2.47 -19.34
C TRP A 73 8.62 -1.78 -20.64
N ALA A 74 7.87 -2.01 -21.73
CA ALA A 74 8.09 -1.35 -23.01
C ALA A 74 7.87 0.16 -22.94
N ALA A 75 6.81 0.63 -22.28
CA ALA A 75 6.55 2.05 -22.05
C ALA A 75 7.71 2.72 -21.26
N ALA A 76 8.22 2.03 -20.23
CA ALA A 76 9.35 2.49 -19.42
C ALA A 76 10.65 2.62 -20.23
N ILE A 77 11.00 1.63 -21.07
CA ILE A 77 12.18 1.72 -21.96
C ILE A 77 12.01 2.86 -22.94
N LEU A 78 10.82 2.93 -23.55
CA LEU A 78 10.54 3.88 -24.60
C LEU A 78 10.75 5.31 -24.18
N ARG A 79 10.74 5.55 -22.86
CA ARG A 79 10.65 6.89 -22.32
C ARG A 79 9.44 7.60 -22.94
N ALA A 80 8.38 6.82 -23.21
CA ALA A 80 7.18 7.34 -23.82
C ALA A 80 6.52 8.26 -22.80
N ASP A 81 6.24 9.49 -23.19
CA ASP A 81 5.37 10.39 -22.46
C ASP A 81 3.94 9.87 -22.66
N THR A 82 3.64 8.74 -22.02
CA THR A 82 2.34 8.12 -22.16
C THR A 82 1.39 8.77 -21.17
N PRO A 83 0.26 9.36 -21.61
CA PRO A 83 -0.76 9.87 -20.69
C PRO A 83 -1.47 8.75 -19.91
N ARG A 84 -1.11 7.47 -20.16
CA ARG A 84 -1.75 6.26 -19.63
C ARG A 84 -0.99 5.62 -18.46
N VAL A 85 -0.03 6.32 -17.84
CA VAL A 85 0.75 5.75 -16.71
C VAL A 85 -0.17 5.28 -15.57
N ASP A 86 -1.22 6.04 -15.26
CA ASP A 86 -2.20 5.67 -14.24
C ASP A 86 -2.98 4.39 -14.65
N GLU A 87 -3.42 4.29 -15.91
CA GLU A 87 -4.11 3.08 -16.40
C GLU A 87 -3.22 1.83 -16.35
N ILE A 88 -1.93 1.97 -16.69
CA ILE A 88 -0.94 0.89 -16.57
C ILE A 88 -0.81 0.47 -15.11
N ALA A 89 -0.69 1.44 -14.21
CA ALA A 89 -0.47 1.18 -12.80
C ALA A 89 -1.70 0.52 -12.15
N ASP A 90 -2.90 1.01 -12.44
CA ASP A 90 -4.17 0.43 -11.98
C ASP A 90 -4.36 -1.00 -12.52
N SER A 91 -4.04 -1.24 -13.79
CA SER A 91 -4.11 -2.59 -14.39
C SER A 91 -3.10 -3.55 -13.74
N LEU A 92 -1.86 -3.10 -13.50
CA LEU A 92 -0.85 -3.90 -12.79
C LEU A 92 -1.23 -4.20 -11.34
N GLU A 93 -1.83 -3.23 -10.64
CA GLU A 93 -2.31 -3.39 -9.27
C GLU A 93 -3.44 -4.43 -9.20
N SER A 94 -4.41 -4.36 -10.13
CA SER A 94 -5.49 -5.36 -10.21
C SER A 94 -4.99 -6.79 -10.46
N HIS A 95 -3.91 -6.92 -11.24
CA HIS A 95 -3.27 -8.20 -11.52
C HIS A 95 -2.29 -8.66 -10.45
N ALA A 96 -1.83 -7.75 -9.58
CA ALA A 96 -0.79 -8.00 -8.60
C ALA A 96 -1.00 -9.32 -7.82
N PRO A 97 -2.20 -9.66 -7.30
CA PRO A 97 -2.42 -10.91 -6.56
C PRO A 97 -2.03 -12.18 -7.32
N SER A 98 -2.21 -12.18 -8.64
CA SER A 98 -1.97 -13.31 -9.53
C SER A 98 -0.56 -13.34 -10.15
N LEU A 99 0.18 -12.23 -10.10
CA LEU A 99 1.48 -12.12 -10.75
C LEU A 99 2.56 -12.95 -10.02
N PRO A 100 3.41 -13.69 -10.76
CA PRO A 100 4.64 -14.26 -10.20
C PRO A 100 5.53 -13.19 -9.57
N ILE A 101 6.28 -13.54 -8.52
CA ILE A 101 7.14 -12.59 -7.78
C ILE A 101 8.12 -11.86 -8.71
N VAL A 102 8.71 -12.57 -9.68
CA VAL A 102 9.62 -11.97 -10.66
C VAL A 102 8.91 -10.90 -11.50
N ALA A 103 7.70 -11.21 -11.97
CA ALA A 103 6.89 -10.27 -12.75
C ALA A 103 6.48 -9.05 -11.91
N ALA A 104 6.17 -9.24 -10.61
CA ALA A 104 5.90 -8.14 -9.70
C ALA A 104 7.13 -7.22 -9.54
N ALA A 105 8.34 -7.79 -9.39
CA ALA A 105 9.57 -7.01 -9.29
C ALA A 105 9.88 -6.22 -10.58
N GLU A 106 9.62 -6.81 -11.74
CA GLU A 106 9.76 -6.13 -13.04
C GLU A 106 8.74 -4.99 -13.21
N ALA A 107 7.49 -5.22 -12.78
CA ALA A 107 6.44 -4.21 -12.80
C ALA A 107 6.79 -3.01 -11.91
N VAL A 108 7.34 -3.27 -10.72
CA VAL A 108 7.86 -2.21 -9.83
C VAL A 108 8.91 -1.37 -10.55
N TRP A 109 9.90 -2.02 -11.17
CA TRP A 109 10.94 -1.30 -11.90
C TRP A 109 10.35 -0.43 -13.02
N ALA A 110 9.38 -0.97 -13.77
CA ALA A 110 8.75 -0.24 -14.87
C ALA A 110 8.01 1.01 -14.36
N LEU A 111 7.21 0.86 -13.29
CA LEU A 111 6.49 1.96 -12.66
C LEU A 111 7.46 3.00 -12.09
N ASP A 112 8.56 2.59 -11.46
CA ASP A 112 9.58 3.51 -10.94
C ASP A 112 10.16 4.40 -12.05
N VAL A 113 10.46 3.81 -13.22
CA VAL A 113 10.98 4.55 -14.38
C VAL A 113 9.93 5.51 -14.93
N LEU A 114 8.68 5.07 -15.10
CA LEU A 114 7.60 5.89 -15.64
C LEU A 114 7.27 7.08 -14.73
N PHE A 115 7.13 6.85 -13.43
CA PHE A 115 6.76 7.91 -12.48
C PHE A 115 7.91 8.87 -12.14
N SER A 116 9.17 8.41 -12.17
CA SER A 116 10.32 9.30 -11.96
C SER A 116 10.40 10.41 -13.02
N ARG A 117 9.86 10.16 -14.23
CA ARG A 117 9.81 11.14 -15.31
C ARG A 117 8.64 12.11 -15.17
N ALA A 118 7.44 11.61 -14.88
CA ALA A 118 6.27 12.46 -14.64
C ALA A 118 6.55 13.52 -13.56
N ALA A 119 7.30 13.16 -12.51
CA ALA A 119 7.72 14.07 -11.45
C ALA A 119 8.77 15.13 -11.88
N SER A 120 9.55 14.87 -12.93
CA SER A 120 10.55 15.82 -13.46
C SER A 120 9.97 16.84 -14.44
N GLU A 121 8.82 16.56 -15.04
CA GLU A 121 8.19 17.39 -16.08
C GLU A 121 7.03 18.23 -15.53
N GLN A 122 6.38 17.80 -14.45
CA GLN A 122 5.40 18.62 -13.71
C GLN A 122 6.08 19.36 -12.55
N GLU A 123 6.48 20.61 -12.79
CA GLU A 123 6.71 21.56 -11.72
C GLU A 123 5.43 21.66 -10.85
N ALA A 124 5.54 21.26 -9.58
CA ALA A 124 4.61 21.54 -8.49
C ALA A 124 3.24 20.81 -8.42
N CYS A 125 3.17 19.46 -8.42
CA CYS A 125 1.96 18.77 -7.94
C CYS A 125 2.23 17.68 -6.89
N SER A 126 1.95 17.99 -5.63
CA SER A 126 2.09 17.12 -4.45
C SER A 126 1.08 15.97 -4.37
N LYS A 127 0.16 15.84 -5.34
CA LYS A 127 -0.90 14.79 -5.35
C LYS A 127 -0.66 13.65 -6.34
N SER A 128 -0.09 13.90 -7.53
CA SER A 128 0.18 12.81 -8.50
C SER A 128 1.39 11.94 -8.08
N ALA A 129 2.39 12.51 -7.39
CA ALA A 129 3.48 11.74 -6.80
C ALA A 129 3.02 10.82 -5.64
N ALA A 130 1.98 11.20 -4.91
CA ALA A 130 1.35 10.35 -3.89
C ALA A 130 0.47 9.26 -4.53
N ALA A 131 -0.20 9.56 -5.65
CA ALA A 131 -0.89 8.56 -6.47
C ALA A 131 0.08 7.50 -7.01
N SER A 132 1.20 7.94 -7.58
CA SER A 132 2.34 7.11 -8.00
C SER A 132 2.84 6.14 -6.93
N ALA A 133 2.98 6.61 -5.67
CA ALA A 133 3.37 5.77 -4.55
C ALA A 133 2.32 4.71 -4.20
N THR A 134 1.05 4.96 -4.54
CA THR A 134 -0.09 4.08 -4.21
C THR A 134 -0.42 3.11 -5.33
N GLN A 135 0.05 3.26 -6.56
CA GLN A 135 -0.28 2.23 -7.58
C GLN A 135 0.79 1.13 -7.66
N ALA A 136 2.06 1.43 -7.35
CA ALA A 136 3.13 0.44 -7.36
C ALA A 136 3.29 -0.36 -6.04
N HIS A 137 2.60 0.04 -4.96
CA HIS A 137 2.91 -0.47 -3.62
C HIS A 137 2.53 -1.94 -3.43
N VAL A 138 1.42 -2.42 -4.01
CA VAL A 138 1.01 -3.83 -3.90
C VAL A 138 2.07 -4.71 -4.57
N LEU A 139 2.56 -4.30 -5.73
CA LEU A 139 3.64 -4.98 -6.44
C LEU A 139 4.95 -4.94 -5.65
N ARG A 140 5.31 -3.79 -5.05
CA ARG A 140 6.49 -3.68 -4.18
C ARG A 140 6.36 -4.57 -2.94
N ALA A 141 5.20 -4.58 -2.28
CA ALA A 141 4.92 -5.46 -1.16
C ALA A 141 5.14 -6.92 -1.56
N ARG A 142 4.56 -7.35 -2.68
CA ARG A 142 4.74 -8.71 -3.20
C ARG A 142 6.19 -9.04 -3.56
N ALA A 143 6.89 -8.13 -4.24
CA ALA A 143 8.30 -8.30 -4.59
C ALA A 143 9.17 -8.48 -3.33
N LEU A 144 8.84 -7.74 -2.26
CA LEU A 144 9.49 -7.82 -0.96
C LEU A 144 8.97 -8.97 -0.08
N ARG A 145 7.96 -9.73 -0.55
CA ARG A 145 7.17 -10.69 0.25
C ARG A 145 6.67 -10.09 1.56
N ALA A 146 6.32 -8.82 1.53
CA ALA A 146 5.88 -8.09 2.69
C ALA A 146 4.46 -8.54 3.10
N PRO A 147 4.23 -8.86 4.38
CA PRO A 147 2.97 -9.42 4.87
C PRO A 147 1.94 -8.32 5.18
N TRP A 148 1.70 -7.44 4.20
CA TRP A 148 0.69 -6.40 4.26
C TRP A 148 0.14 -6.10 2.86
N ARG A 149 -1.09 -5.61 2.80
CA ARG A 149 -1.79 -5.25 1.54
C ARG A 149 -2.84 -4.17 1.78
N VAL A 150 -3.24 -3.45 0.73
CA VAL A 150 -4.35 -2.49 0.78
C VAL A 150 -5.54 -3.02 0.01
N HIS A 151 -6.73 -2.91 0.61
CA HIS A 151 -8.02 -3.12 -0.04
C HIS A 151 -8.60 -1.74 -0.37
N VAL A 152 -8.44 -1.33 -1.63
CA VAL A 152 -8.78 0.01 -2.10
C VAL A 152 -10.28 0.23 -2.02
N GLY A 153 -10.68 1.31 -1.36
CA GLY A 153 -12.08 1.73 -1.23
C GLY A 153 -13.01 0.74 -0.53
N ALA A 154 -12.48 -0.27 0.17
CA ALA A 154 -13.27 -1.33 0.81
C ALA A 154 -14.26 -0.81 1.88
N CYS A 155 -14.00 0.37 2.45
CA CYS A 155 -14.86 1.06 3.40
C CYS A 155 -15.44 2.39 2.84
N SER A 156 -15.32 2.65 1.53
CA SER A 156 -15.83 3.89 0.94
C SER A 156 -17.34 4.03 1.17
N GLY A 157 -17.74 5.17 1.75
CA GLY A 157 -19.15 5.46 2.06
C GLY A 157 -19.73 4.75 3.29
N ALA A 158 -18.96 3.91 3.99
CA ALA A 158 -19.44 3.22 5.20
C ALA A 158 -19.64 4.19 6.39
N ALA A 159 -18.73 5.16 6.53
CA ALA A 159 -18.83 6.28 7.45
C ALA A 159 -17.88 7.40 6.99
N ASP A 160 -18.02 8.60 7.54
CA ASP A 160 -17.13 9.73 7.28
C ASP A 160 -16.34 10.16 8.53
N CYS A 161 -15.27 10.93 8.29
CA CYS A 161 -14.36 11.44 9.31
C CYS A 161 -15.07 12.30 10.37
N ALA A 162 -16.07 13.10 9.97
CA ALA A 162 -16.76 14.00 10.89
C ALA A 162 -17.73 13.23 11.82
N ALA A 163 -18.45 12.25 11.28
CA ALA A 163 -19.36 11.39 12.04
C ALA A 163 -18.64 10.62 13.15
N VAL A 164 -17.52 9.94 12.82
CA VAL A 164 -16.74 9.19 13.81
C VAL A 164 -16.20 10.11 14.92
N ARG A 165 -15.71 11.30 14.56
CA ARG A 165 -15.22 12.29 15.54
C ARG A 165 -16.34 12.83 16.43
N ALA A 166 -17.53 13.03 15.89
CA ALA A 166 -18.67 13.50 16.65
C ALA A 166 -19.15 12.44 17.66
N GLU A 167 -19.28 11.18 17.24
CA GLU A 167 -19.70 10.06 18.08
C GLU A 167 -18.71 9.78 19.21
N LEU A 168 -17.42 10.03 19.00
CA LEU A 168 -16.35 9.76 19.97
C LEU A 168 -15.84 10.99 20.71
N ARG A 169 -16.52 12.14 20.58
CA ARG A 169 -16.09 13.41 21.19
C ARG A 169 -15.74 13.30 22.68
N ASP A 170 -16.54 12.54 23.44
CA ASP A 170 -16.42 12.48 24.90
C ASP A 170 -15.33 11.52 25.39
N VAL A 171 -14.82 10.66 24.49
CA VAL A 171 -13.80 9.65 24.82
C VAL A 171 -12.45 9.91 24.14
N LEU A 172 -12.43 10.73 23.08
CA LEU A 172 -11.20 11.16 22.42
C LEU A 172 -10.40 12.10 23.32
N LYS A 173 -9.11 11.80 23.45
CA LYS A 173 -8.18 12.61 24.24
C LYS A 173 -6.75 12.48 23.74
N ARG A 174 -5.93 13.50 24.01
CA ARG A 174 -4.47 13.43 23.86
C ARG A 174 -3.87 12.89 25.16
N ASP A 175 -3.36 11.68 25.13
CA ASP A 175 -2.72 11.09 26.29
C ASP A 175 -1.23 11.45 26.38
N VAL A 176 -0.67 11.27 27.57
CA VAL A 176 0.76 11.35 27.81
C VAL A 176 1.33 9.93 27.75
N ILE A 177 2.32 9.73 26.89
CA ILE A 177 2.97 8.43 26.68
C ILE A 177 4.47 8.53 27.00
N GLU A 178 5.09 7.38 27.25
CA GLU A 178 6.53 7.28 27.45
C GLU A 178 7.27 7.12 26.11
N SER A 179 8.23 8.00 25.85
CA SER A 179 9.06 7.93 24.66
C SER A 179 10.22 6.94 24.87
N GLY A 180 10.19 5.83 24.13
CA GLY A 180 11.25 4.81 24.16
C GLY A 180 10.81 3.54 24.89
N SER A 181 11.23 2.38 24.38
CA SER A 181 10.99 1.09 25.04
C SER A 181 11.80 1.01 26.33
N ALA A 182 11.14 1.05 27.49
CA ALA A 182 11.63 0.58 28.80
C ALA A 182 13.09 0.92 29.17
N LEU A 183 13.60 2.11 28.79
CA LEU A 183 14.94 2.58 29.18
C LEU A 183 14.83 3.53 30.39
N PRO A 184 15.87 3.62 31.25
CA PRO A 184 15.89 4.50 32.43
C PRO A 184 15.72 6.01 32.16
N SER A 185 15.69 6.43 30.89
CA SER A 185 15.58 7.81 30.42
C SER A 185 14.29 8.10 29.64
N ALA A 186 13.26 7.25 29.77
CA ALA A 186 11.97 7.45 29.13
C ALA A 186 11.41 8.84 29.49
N LYS A 187 11.14 9.65 28.47
CA LYS A 187 10.54 10.99 28.63
C LYS A 187 9.04 10.89 28.43
N GLN A 188 8.28 11.62 29.23
CA GLN A 188 6.85 11.79 29.00
C GLN A 188 6.63 12.75 27.82
N VAL A 189 5.81 12.34 26.86
CA VAL A 189 5.48 13.10 25.65
C VAL A 189 3.97 13.06 25.45
N VAL A 190 3.37 14.23 25.23
CA VAL A 190 1.96 14.34 24.84
C VAL A 190 1.80 13.87 23.40
N GLU A 191 0.85 12.98 23.14
CA GLU A 191 0.57 12.52 21.79
C GLU A 191 0.08 13.68 20.91
N ALA A 192 0.62 13.78 19.68
CA ALA A 192 0.17 14.76 18.68
C ALA A 192 -1.25 14.49 18.16
N ARG A 193 -1.76 13.27 18.38
CA ARG A 193 -3.06 12.80 17.93
C ARG A 193 -3.94 12.49 19.13
N GLU A 194 -5.25 12.64 18.95
CA GLU A 194 -6.22 12.15 19.94
C GLU A 194 -6.43 10.65 19.73
N THR A 195 -6.69 9.92 20.80
CA THR A 195 -6.93 8.48 20.75
C THR A 195 -8.16 8.09 21.56
N ALA A 196 -8.83 7.03 21.11
CA ALA A 196 -9.89 6.34 21.85
C ALA A 196 -9.76 4.83 21.61
N TRP A 197 -10.20 4.04 22.58
CA TRP A 197 -10.17 2.57 22.51
C TRP A 197 -11.56 2.01 22.74
N LEU A 198 -12.01 1.17 21.81
CA LEU A 198 -13.30 0.49 21.91
C LEU A 198 -13.05 -1.02 21.81
N SER A 199 -13.76 -1.80 22.62
CA SER A 199 -13.67 -3.26 22.66
C SER A 199 -15.01 -3.85 23.07
N GLU A 200 -15.57 -4.72 22.24
CA GLU A 200 -16.83 -5.41 22.53
C GLU A 200 -16.69 -6.43 23.67
N VAL A 201 -15.47 -6.94 23.88
CA VAL A 201 -15.12 -7.87 24.95
C VAL A 201 -14.57 -7.17 26.20
N GLY A 202 -14.50 -5.83 26.19
CA GLY A 202 -13.95 -5.04 27.30
C GLY A 202 -12.45 -5.24 27.53
N ALA A 203 -11.72 -5.79 26.55
CA ALA A 203 -10.29 -6.00 26.67
C ALA A 203 -9.57 -4.64 26.70
N PRO A 204 -8.67 -4.40 27.67
CA PRO A 204 -7.87 -3.17 27.70
C PRO A 204 -6.79 -3.20 26.60
N PHE A 205 -6.38 -2.02 26.14
CA PHE A 205 -5.24 -1.88 25.23
C PHE A 205 -4.09 -1.13 25.90
N ARG A 206 -2.88 -1.67 25.75
CA ARG A 206 -1.67 -1.14 26.40
C ARG A 206 -0.58 -0.85 25.39
N TYR A 207 -0.01 0.34 25.49
CA TYR A 207 1.20 0.71 24.73
C TYR A 207 1.91 1.89 25.40
N SER A 208 3.23 1.97 25.25
CA SER A 208 4.04 3.13 25.68
C SER A 208 3.74 3.64 27.11
N GLY A 209 3.56 2.71 28.06
CA GLY A 209 3.29 3.03 29.48
C GLY A 209 1.85 3.42 29.80
N LYS A 210 0.95 3.42 28.80
CA LYS A 210 -0.47 3.77 28.92
C LYS A 210 -1.35 2.54 28.81
N GLU A 211 -2.47 2.57 29.53
CA GLU A 211 -3.57 1.61 29.44
C GLU A 211 -4.87 2.34 29.06
N MET A 212 -5.65 1.75 28.16
CA MET A 212 -6.94 2.26 27.69
C MET A 212 -8.04 1.24 28.00
N VAL A 213 -9.10 1.69 28.66
CA VAL A 213 -10.28 0.87 28.96
C VAL A 213 -11.28 0.98 27.81
N GLY A 214 -11.79 -0.15 27.34
CA GLY A 214 -12.62 -0.23 26.13
C GLY A 214 -14.03 0.30 26.33
N GLY A 215 -14.48 1.17 25.43
CA GLY A 215 -15.90 1.47 25.20
C GLY A 215 -16.55 0.52 24.19
N VAL A 216 -17.86 0.64 23.95
CA VAL A 216 -18.57 -0.12 22.90
C VAL A 216 -18.39 0.52 21.52
N PHE A 217 -18.50 -0.25 20.45
CA PHE A 217 -18.49 0.30 19.09
C PHE A 217 -19.66 1.28 18.90
N THR A 218 -19.37 2.44 18.35
CA THR A 218 -20.38 3.43 17.95
C THR A 218 -21.01 3.03 16.61
N PRO A 219 -22.15 3.59 16.19
CA PRO A 219 -22.79 3.24 14.92
C PRO A 219 -21.87 3.38 13.71
N SER A 220 -21.05 4.44 13.64
CA SER A 220 -20.11 4.61 12.53
C SER A 220 -18.98 3.57 12.58
N VAL A 221 -18.45 3.26 13.76
CA VAL A 221 -17.44 2.22 13.94
C VAL A 221 -17.98 0.84 13.57
N GLY A 222 -19.21 0.51 13.93
CA GLY A 222 -19.86 -0.75 13.58
C GLY A 222 -20.04 -0.94 12.07
N LYS A 223 -20.39 0.12 11.32
CA LYS A 223 -20.48 0.05 9.85
C LYS A 223 -19.12 -0.21 9.20
N LEU A 224 -18.07 0.49 9.68
CA LEU A 224 -16.71 0.30 9.19
C LEU A 224 -16.20 -1.11 9.53
N HIS A 225 -16.49 -1.59 10.74
CA HIS A 225 -16.17 -2.94 11.18
C HIS A 225 -16.76 -3.99 10.22
N ALA A 226 -18.07 -3.93 9.94
CA ALA A 226 -18.71 -4.86 9.00
C ALA A 226 -18.10 -4.81 7.58
N ALA A 227 -17.73 -3.62 7.09
CA ALA A 227 -17.07 -3.48 5.79
C ALA A 227 -15.64 -4.07 5.77
N VAL A 228 -14.89 -3.92 6.88
CA VAL A 228 -13.60 -4.58 7.06
C VAL A 228 -13.76 -6.09 7.06
N GLU A 229 -14.74 -6.64 7.78
CA GLU A 229 -14.98 -8.08 7.81
C GLU A 229 -15.32 -8.64 6.43
N ALA A 230 -16.16 -7.94 5.68
CA ALA A 230 -16.55 -8.34 4.32
C ALA A 230 -15.37 -8.31 3.33
N SER A 231 -14.45 -7.34 3.47
CA SER A 231 -13.29 -7.19 2.56
C SER A 231 -12.15 -8.14 2.88
N VAL A 232 -11.89 -8.38 4.17
CA VAL A 232 -10.73 -9.14 4.63
C VAL A 232 -11.06 -10.61 4.94
N GLY A 233 -12.34 -10.92 5.19
CA GLY A 233 -12.80 -12.24 5.62
C GLY A 233 -12.40 -12.58 7.05
N ARG A 234 -12.12 -11.57 7.88
CA ARG A 234 -11.71 -11.72 9.28
C ARG A 234 -12.50 -10.78 10.17
N SER A 235 -12.87 -11.28 11.35
CA SER A 235 -13.52 -10.50 12.39
C SER A 235 -12.56 -9.91 13.41
N TYR A 236 -12.96 -8.80 14.00
CA TYR A 236 -12.20 -8.04 15.00
C TYR A 236 -13.11 -7.68 16.17
N ASP A 237 -12.61 -7.69 17.40
CA ASP A 237 -13.42 -7.43 18.61
C ASP A 237 -13.10 -6.08 19.25
N SER A 238 -12.08 -5.39 18.73
CA SER A 238 -11.55 -4.17 19.32
C SER A 238 -10.98 -3.23 18.27
N VAL A 239 -10.94 -1.94 18.57
CA VAL A 239 -10.41 -0.91 17.67
C VAL A 239 -9.74 0.23 18.44
N LEU A 240 -8.54 0.58 18.00
CA LEU A 240 -7.85 1.81 18.38
C LEU A 240 -8.18 2.90 17.36
N VAL A 241 -8.87 3.94 17.80
CA VAL A 241 -9.15 5.13 16.99
C VAL A 241 -8.06 6.16 17.23
N ASN A 242 -7.48 6.68 16.16
CA ASN A 242 -6.51 7.77 16.19
C ASN A 242 -7.01 8.93 15.32
N VAL A 243 -7.12 10.13 15.88
CA VAL A 243 -7.51 11.34 15.15
C VAL A 243 -6.28 12.22 14.97
N TYR A 244 -5.82 12.31 13.73
CA TYR A 244 -4.78 13.22 13.30
C TYR A 244 -5.46 14.54 12.93
N PRO A 245 -5.30 15.61 13.73
CA PRO A 245 -6.01 16.87 13.49
C PRO A 245 -5.54 17.61 12.23
N ASP A 246 -4.31 17.36 11.80
CA ASP A 246 -3.63 18.09 10.73
C ASP A 246 -2.51 17.23 10.08
N GLY A 247 -1.82 17.83 9.11
CA GLY A 247 -0.68 17.25 8.40
C GLY A 247 0.63 17.23 9.21
N GLU A 248 0.71 17.97 10.33
CA GLU A 248 1.87 18.01 11.22
C GLU A 248 1.93 16.77 12.13
N SER A 249 0.77 16.22 12.44
CA SER A 249 0.61 15.05 13.29
C SER A 249 1.13 13.79 12.57
N ALA A 250 2.12 13.11 13.16
CA ALA A 250 2.78 11.96 12.55
C ALA A 250 2.96 10.81 13.54
N MET A 251 3.32 9.63 13.01
CA MET A 251 3.71 8.47 13.82
C MET A 251 5.07 7.96 13.35
N ARG A 252 6.01 7.81 14.29
CA ARG A 252 7.37 7.30 14.01
C ARG A 252 7.31 5.82 13.64
N PHE A 253 8.41 5.32 13.05
CA PHE A 253 8.54 3.89 12.80
C PHE A 253 8.38 3.08 14.08
N HIS A 254 7.41 2.17 14.09
CA HIS A 254 7.11 1.25 15.18
C HIS A 254 6.52 -0.04 14.62
N ALA A 255 6.43 -1.06 15.46
CA ALA A 255 5.57 -2.22 15.24
C ALA A 255 4.50 -2.22 16.32
N ASP A 256 3.31 -2.74 16.00
CA ASP A 256 2.22 -2.83 16.95
C ASP A 256 2.57 -3.83 18.08
N PRO A 257 2.35 -3.47 19.36
CA PRO A 257 2.68 -4.33 20.48
C PRO A 257 1.69 -5.50 20.64
N GLY A 258 2.12 -6.54 21.37
CA GLY A 258 1.26 -7.63 21.86
C GLY A 258 0.77 -8.62 20.79
N GLN A 259 1.30 -8.57 19.57
CA GLN A 259 0.91 -9.48 18.49
C GLN A 259 1.48 -10.88 18.74
N GLY A 260 0.60 -11.89 18.75
CA GLY A 260 0.92 -13.26 19.15
C GLY A 260 0.90 -13.52 20.66
N GLU A 261 0.66 -12.48 21.48
CA GLU A 261 0.61 -12.58 22.95
C GLU A 261 -0.75 -12.17 23.51
N GLU A 262 -1.25 -10.99 23.11
CA GLU A 262 -2.55 -10.44 23.49
C GLU A 262 -3.51 -10.39 22.28
N TRP A 263 -2.95 -10.13 21.09
CA TRP A 263 -3.68 -9.88 19.86
C TRP A 263 -3.31 -10.92 18.79
N GLY A 264 -4.26 -11.32 17.95
CA GLY A 264 -3.98 -12.12 16.76
C GLY A 264 -3.10 -11.37 15.76
N TYR A 265 -2.48 -12.10 14.82
CA TYR A 265 -1.47 -11.58 13.89
C TYR A 265 -2.01 -10.68 12.78
N SER A 266 -3.34 -10.61 12.61
CA SER A 266 -3.98 -9.74 11.65
C SER A 266 -4.47 -8.46 12.33
N THR A 267 -4.13 -7.32 11.72
CA THR A 267 -4.60 -5.98 12.10
C THR A 267 -5.02 -5.24 10.84
N CYS A 268 -6.14 -4.52 10.89
CA CYS A 268 -6.64 -3.72 9.77
C CYS A 268 -6.71 -2.25 10.14
N VAL A 269 -6.18 -1.39 9.28
CA VAL A 269 -6.21 0.06 9.44
C VAL A 269 -7.14 0.66 8.40
N VAL A 270 -8.28 1.19 8.83
CA VAL A 270 -9.16 1.99 7.99
C VAL A 270 -8.77 3.46 8.08
N SER A 271 -8.75 4.16 6.95
CA SER A 271 -8.46 5.59 6.88
C SER A 271 -9.67 6.37 6.40
N LEU A 272 -10.02 7.46 7.09
CA LEU A 272 -11.09 8.38 6.70
C LEU A 272 -10.58 9.82 6.72
N GLY A 273 -11.06 10.65 5.79
CA GLY A 273 -10.60 12.03 5.63
C GLY A 273 -9.30 12.08 4.84
N ASP A 274 -8.31 12.81 5.35
CA ASP A 274 -7.11 13.11 4.55
C ASP A 274 -6.31 11.86 4.18
N THR A 275 -5.75 11.89 2.97
CA THR A 275 -4.87 10.82 2.47
C THR A 275 -3.50 10.96 3.13
N ARG A 276 -2.95 9.87 3.68
CA ARG A 276 -1.65 9.92 4.35
C ARG A 276 -0.70 8.84 3.87
N LEU A 277 0.59 9.17 3.85
CA LEU A 277 1.64 8.24 3.48
C LEU A 277 2.02 7.32 4.65
N PHE A 278 1.72 6.04 4.49
CA PHE A 278 2.24 4.95 5.33
C PHE A 278 3.53 4.43 4.74
N THR A 279 4.60 4.43 5.53
CA THR A 279 5.88 3.84 5.13
C THR A 279 6.19 2.62 5.98
N PHE A 280 6.44 1.51 5.30
CA PHE A 280 6.96 0.26 5.84
C PHE A 280 8.46 0.15 5.60
N ARG A 281 9.17 -0.47 6.54
CA ARG A 281 10.56 -0.91 6.39
C ARG A 281 10.79 -2.20 7.16
N LYS A 282 11.77 -3.01 6.76
CA LYS A 282 12.22 -4.13 7.60
C LYS A 282 12.89 -3.60 8.87
N THR A 283 12.66 -4.27 9.98
CA THR A 283 13.25 -3.92 11.28
C THR A 283 14.78 -3.98 11.24
N GLU A 284 15.33 -5.03 10.61
CA GLU A 284 16.77 -5.27 10.48
C GLU A 284 17.40 -4.51 9.30
N ALA A 285 16.68 -4.39 8.18
CA ALA A 285 17.16 -3.73 6.95
C ALA A 285 16.46 -2.38 6.71
N LYS A 286 16.88 -1.35 7.44
CA LYS A 286 16.21 -0.02 7.47
C LYS A 286 16.33 0.81 6.19
N ALA A 287 17.17 0.38 5.24
CA ALA A 287 17.39 1.07 3.97
C ALA A 287 16.22 0.86 2.99
N GLU A 288 15.65 -0.34 2.98
CA GLU A 288 14.52 -0.68 2.12
C GLU A 288 13.23 -0.15 2.72
N ARG A 289 12.50 0.66 1.93
CA ARG A 289 11.24 1.26 2.35
C ARG A 289 10.20 1.08 1.27
N CYS A 290 9.01 0.70 1.68
CA CYS A 290 7.83 0.74 0.82
C CYS A 290 6.88 1.78 1.37
N THR A 291 6.44 2.73 0.54
CA THR A 291 5.48 3.77 0.94
C THR A 291 4.20 3.57 0.14
N VAL A 292 3.07 3.70 0.82
CA VAL A 292 1.71 3.62 0.26
C VAL A 292 0.92 4.83 0.75
N ALA A 293 0.14 5.49 -0.11
CA ALA A 293 -0.85 6.45 0.38
C ALA A 293 -2.13 5.68 0.71
N VAL A 294 -2.65 5.90 1.90
CA VAL A 294 -3.91 5.30 2.35
C VAL A 294 -4.96 6.40 2.30
N ARG A 295 -5.92 6.25 1.39
CA ARG A 295 -6.96 7.24 1.09
C ARG A 295 -8.21 6.98 1.92
N GLU A 296 -9.19 7.87 1.78
CA GLU A 296 -10.49 7.68 2.41
C GLU A 296 -11.16 6.38 1.94
N GLY A 297 -11.55 5.55 2.91
CA GLY A 297 -12.21 4.26 2.66
C GLY A 297 -11.24 3.11 2.37
N ASP A 298 -9.93 3.34 2.26
CA ASP A 298 -8.97 2.25 2.09
C ASP A 298 -8.79 1.46 3.40
N VAL A 299 -8.58 0.15 3.26
CA VAL A 299 -8.24 -0.75 4.37
C VAL A 299 -6.83 -1.30 4.17
N LEU A 300 -5.89 -0.89 5.02
CA LEU A 300 -4.54 -1.45 5.06
C LEU A 300 -4.51 -2.64 6.03
N GLU A 301 -4.37 -3.85 5.50
CA GLU A 301 -4.23 -5.08 6.29
C GLU A 301 -2.75 -5.41 6.49
N MET A 302 -2.36 -5.60 7.75
CA MET A 302 -1.07 -6.16 8.16
C MET A 302 -1.33 -7.52 8.79
N TYR A 303 -0.64 -8.57 8.34
CA TYR A 303 -0.94 -9.95 8.73
C TYR A 303 0.33 -10.77 9.01
N ALA A 304 0.17 -12.02 9.46
CA ALA A 304 1.26 -12.96 9.73
C ALA A 304 2.39 -12.32 10.58
N ASP A 305 3.64 -12.42 10.14
CA ASP A 305 4.81 -11.92 10.84
C ASP A 305 5.11 -10.42 10.61
N CYS A 306 4.14 -9.64 10.10
CA CYS A 306 4.32 -8.22 9.79
C CYS A 306 4.90 -7.43 10.96
N GLN A 307 4.31 -7.56 12.15
CA GLN A 307 4.73 -6.79 13.32
C GLN A 307 6.03 -7.32 13.95
N GLN A 308 6.52 -8.48 13.52
CA GLN A 308 7.81 -9.02 13.93
C GLN A 308 8.94 -8.54 13.01
N GLN A 309 8.71 -8.58 11.70
CA GLN A 309 9.74 -8.30 10.69
C GLN A 309 9.74 -6.86 10.18
N TRP A 310 8.62 -6.14 10.31
CA TRP A 310 8.43 -4.82 9.73
C TRP A 310 8.05 -3.78 10.77
N GLN A 311 8.51 -2.56 10.50
CA GLN A 311 8.05 -1.35 11.17
C GLN A 311 7.30 -0.49 10.17
N HIS A 312 6.28 0.21 10.66
CA HIS A 312 5.50 1.15 9.88
C HIS A 312 5.45 2.53 10.54
N SER A 313 5.22 3.57 9.73
CA SER A 313 5.16 4.97 10.16
C SER A 313 4.14 5.74 9.34
N VAL A 314 3.56 6.79 9.92
CA VAL A 314 2.73 7.78 9.21
C VAL A 314 3.54 9.06 9.11
N ARG A 315 3.85 9.50 7.89
CA ARG A 315 4.67 10.70 7.67
C ARG A 315 3.87 11.98 7.88
N LYS A 316 4.55 13.07 8.26
CA LYS A 316 3.99 14.42 8.10
C LYS A 316 3.68 14.68 6.63
N GLU A 317 2.65 15.47 6.39
CA GLU A 317 2.35 15.95 5.05
C GLU A 317 3.43 16.90 4.55
N ALA A 318 3.65 16.91 3.23
CA ALA A 318 4.60 17.84 2.61
C ALA A 318 4.08 19.29 2.63
N GLN A 319 2.76 19.46 2.65
CA GLN A 319 2.07 20.75 2.79
C GLN A 319 1.08 20.67 3.96
N PRO A 320 1.58 20.72 5.22
CA PRO A 320 0.78 20.48 6.42
C PRO A 320 -0.42 21.41 6.58
N ASP A 321 -0.29 22.67 6.14
CA ASP A 321 -1.33 23.70 6.24
C ASP A 321 -2.54 23.44 5.34
N HIS A 322 -2.42 22.55 4.35
CA HIS A 322 -3.49 22.16 3.43
C HIS A 322 -4.18 20.85 3.82
N ALA A 323 -3.64 20.15 4.83
CA ALA A 323 -4.17 18.87 5.28
C ALA A 323 -5.45 19.04 6.09
N VAL A 324 -6.40 18.15 5.87
CA VAL A 324 -7.63 18.07 6.67
C VAL A 324 -7.50 16.98 7.75
N PRO A 325 -8.40 16.92 8.75
CA PRO A 325 -8.32 15.87 9.74
C PRO A 325 -8.47 14.47 9.15
N ARG A 326 -7.70 13.52 9.69
CA ARG A 326 -7.78 12.09 9.36
C ARG A 326 -8.15 11.27 10.59
N VAL A 327 -9.08 10.34 10.43
CA VAL A 327 -9.35 9.28 11.41
C VAL A 327 -8.71 7.99 10.91
N SER A 328 -7.93 7.34 11.78
CA SER A 328 -7.34 6.02 11.57
C SER A 328 -7.94 5.04 12.57
N LEU A 329 -8.65 4.02 12.08
CA LEU A 329 -9.24 2.97 12.91
C LEU A 329 -8.41 1.69 12.76
N VAL A 330 -7.72 1.29 13.83
CA VAL A 330 -6.84 0.11 13.86
C VAL A 330 -7.59 -1.03 14.55
N PHE A 331 -8.23 -1.87 13.76
CA PHE A 331 -8.98 -3.04 14.21
C PHE A 331 -8.05 -4.17 14.64
N LYS A 332 -8.33 -4.72 15.82
CA LYS A 332 -7.55 -5.78 16.48
C LYS A 332 -8.50 -6.86 16.97
N ARG A 333 -7.95 -8.07 17.07
CA ARG A 333 -8.65 -9.26 17.55
C ARG A 333 -7.91 -9.83 18.75
N THR A 334 -8.59 -10.02 19.87
CA THR A 334 -7.99 -10.70 21.03
C THR A 334 -7.76 -12.19 20.72
N LEU A 335 -6.75 -12.79 21.35
CA LEU A 335 -6.58 -14.25 21.27
C LEU A 335 -7.71 -15.03 21.96
N GLN A 336 -8.45 -14.41 22.89
CA GLN A 336 -9.61 -15.02 23.53
C GLN A 336 -10.78 -15.18 22.55
N TYR A 337 -11.06 -14.17 21.74
CA TYR A 337 -12.08 -14.22 20.69
C TYR A 337 -11.80 -15.33 19.67
N GLU A 338 -10.54 -15.55 19.33
CA GLU A 338 -10.13 -16.66 18.45
C GLU A 338 -10.47 -18.02 19.06
N LYS A 339 -10.27 -18.21 20.37
CA LYS A 339 -10.66 -19.45 21.06
C LYS A 339 -12.17 -19.64 21.07
N GLN A 340 -12.96 -18.59 21.33
CA GLN A 340 -14.42 -18.67 21.39
C GLN A 340 -15.03 -19.06 20.04
N ARG A 341 -14.60 -18.46 18.91
CA ARG A 341 -15.11 -18.83 17.58
C ARG A 341 -14.76 -20.28 17.18
N LEU A 342 -13.57 -20.74 17.58
CA LEU A 342 -13.17 -22.14 17.40
C LEU A 342 -14.10 -23.09 18.19
N GLU A 343 -14.47 -22.71 19.41
CA GLU A 343 -15.41 -23.44 20.26
C GLU A 343 -16.84 -23.41 19.68
N ASP A 344 -17.26 -22.30 19.06
CA ASP A 344 -18.55 -22.14 18.38
C ASP A 344 -18.62 -22.85 17.01
N GLY A 345 -17.55 -23.56 16.61
CA GLY A 345 -17.51 -24.38 15.40
C GLY A 345 -17.19 -23.63 14.11
N GLU A 346 -16.78 -22.37 14.22
CA GLU A 346 -16.32 -21.58 13.08
C GLU A 346 -14.86 -21.90 12.77
N ARG A 347 -14.60 -22.31 11.53
CA ARG A 347 -13.27 -22.77 11.12
C ARG A 347 -12.31 -21.58 11.01
N PRO A 348 -11.08 -21.69 11.55
CA PRO A 348 -10.06 -20.68 11.33
C PRO A 348 -9.66 -20.67 9.84
N ASP A 349 -9.20 -19.51 9.35
CA ASP A 349 -8.55 -19.41 8.04
C ASP A 349 -7.21 -20.15 8.11
N TRP A 350 -7.21 -21.42 7.71
CA TRP A 350 -6.07 -22.35 7.75
C TRP A 350 -4.83 -21.85 7.00
N ASN A 351 -4.92 -20.77 6.22
CA ASN A 351 -3.77 -20.15 5.57
C ASN A 351 -2.72 -19.61 6.57
N GLU A 352 -3.12 -19.29 7.81
CA GLU A 352 -2.20 -18.76 8.84
C GLU A 352 -1.44 -19.88 9.59
N ALA A 353 -2.06 -21.04 9.78
CA ALA A 353 -1.42 -22.20 10.41
C ALA A 353 -0.41 -22.89 9.49
N LEU A 354 -0.64 -22.83 8.18
CA LEU A 354 0.26 -23.40 7.15
C LEU A 354 1.41 -22.46 6.77
N SER A 355 1.37 -21.19 7.17
CA SER A 355 2.46 -20.22 6.95
C SER A 355 3.50 -20.15 8.08
N ARG A 356 3.27 -20.87 9.19
CA ARG A 356 4.28 -21.13 10.23
C ARG A 356 5.11 -22.36 9.87
#